data_AF-A0A4C2E1S3-F1
#
_entry.id   AF-A0A4C2E1S3-F1
#
_cell.length_a   1.000
_cell.length_b   1.000
_cell.length_c   1.000
_cell.angle_alpha   90.00
_cell.angle_beta   90.00
_cell.angle_gamma   90.00
#
_symmetry.space_group_name_H-M   'P 1'
#
loop_
_entity.id
_entity.type
_entity.pdbx_description
1 polymer ?
#
loop_
_entity_poly.entity_id
_entity_poly.type
_entity_poly.pdbx_seq_one_letter_code
_entity_poly.pdbx_strand_id
1 'polypeptide(L)'
;MAPNELKYEQVERFLHVKIPEELEDEILAAYAKYSMEHDMTTNDLTDYFDEIQLPSKWYKMIPVKDLVVEGTQIINLDKLLQCTYHLLIFMDNEEIIDQLWDLVINASGRNVEFPNVDLKKHVLSIKDLQKASTSAGLEQAHGST
;
A
#
# COMPACT_ATOMS: atom_id res chain seq x y z
N MET A 1 -27.58 -7.53 -6.70
CA MET A 1 -26.93 -6.27 -7.13
C MET A 1 -25.94 -6.62 -8.24
N ALA A 2 -25.92 -5.89 -9.36
CA ALA A 2 -24.91 -6.10 -10.40
C ALA A 2 -23.52 -5.80 -9.81
N PRO A 3 -22.46 -6.54 -10.18
CA PRO A 3 -21.11 -6.21 -9.75
C PRO A 3 -20.79 -4.80 -10.23
N ASN A 4 -20.44 -3.89 -9.31
CA ASN A 4 -19.92 -2.58 -9.68
C ASN A 4 -18.67 -2.82 -10.53
N GLU A 5 -18.76 -2.57 -11.83
CA GLU A 5 -17.59 -2.55 -12.70
C GLU A 5 -16.64 -1.48 -12.14
N LEU A 6 -15.50 -1.92 -11.62
CA LEU A 6 -14.40 -1.04 -11.22
C LEU A 6 -14.02 -0.22 -12.45
N LYS A 7 -14.44 1.04 -12.47
CA LYS A 7 -14.09 1.93 -13.58
C LYS A 7 -12.62 2.27 -13.43
N TYR A 8 -11.88 2.27 -14.53
CA TYR A 8 -10.48 2.70 -14.57
C TYR A 8 -10.27 4.07 -13.89
N GLU A 9 -11.27 4.95 -14.01
CA GLU A 9 -11.38 6.24 -13.33
C GLU A 9 -11.28 6.15 -11.79
N GLN A 10 -11.74 5.05 -11.18
CA GLN A 10 -11.62 4.83 -9.74
C GLN A 10 -10.18 4.47 -9.34
N VAL A 11 -9.47 3.74 -10.20
CA VAL A 11 -8.05 3.39 -10.00
C VAL A 11 -7.17 4.63 -10.20
N GLU A 12 -7.44 5.43 -11.23
CA GLU A 12 -6.71 6.69 -11.48
C GLU A 12 -6.83 7.67 -10.31
N ARG A 13 -7.98 7.74 -9.63
CA ARG A 13 -8.15 8.59 -8.44
C ARG A 13 -7.22 8.21 -7.28
N PHE A 14 -6.83 6.94 -7.17
CA PHE A 14 -5.86 6.51 -6.17
C PHE A 14 -4.42 6.82 -6.61
N LEU A 15 -4.13 6.66 -7.90
CA LEU A 15 -2.81 6.96 -8.47
C LEU A 15 -2.50 8.47 -8.49
N HIS A 16 -3.53 9.31 -8.64
CA HIS A 16 -3.44 10.76 -8.66
C HIS A 16 -4.21 11.40 -7.50
N VAL A 17 -4.12 10.79 -6.33
CA VAL A 17 -4.83 11.28 -5.15
C VAL A 17 -4.28 12.66 -4.79
N LYS A 18 -5.19 13.64 -4.59
CA LYS A 18 -4.78 14.97 -4.12
C LYS A 18 -4.34 14.83 -2.67
N ILE A 19 -3.10 15.21 -2.39
CA ILE A 19 -2.55 15.23 -1.05
C ILE A 19 -3.18 16.41 -0.31
N PRO A 20 -3.68 16.21 0.93
CA PRO A 20 -4.15 17.33 1.75
C PRO A 20 -3.05 18.36 1.95
N GLU A 21 -3.37 19.64 1.80
CA GLU A 21 -2.39 20.74 1.79
C GLU A 21 -1.53 20.75 3.07
N GLU A 22 -2.14 20.49 4.24
CA GLU A 22 -1.42 20.42 5.51
C GLU A 22 -0.36 19.30 5.52
N LEU A 23 -0.68 18.12 4.97
CA LEU A 23 0.27 17.01 4.89
C LEU A 23 1.33 17.26 3.82
N GLU A 24 0.95 17.86 2.70
CA GLU A 24 1.88 18.26 1.66
C GLU A 24 2.92 19.25 2.21
N ASP A 25 2.48 20.27 2.95
CA ASP A 25 3.37 21.25 3.59
C ASP A 25 4.32 20.61 4.60
N GLU A 26 3.84 19.67 5.42
CA GLU A 26 4.68 18.93 6.38
C GLU A 26 5.76 18.09 5.67
N ILE A 27 5.38 17.37 4.61
CA ILE A 27 6.29 16.56 3.82
C ILE A 27 7.33 17.45 3.12
N LEU A 28 6.90 18.58 2.54
CA LEU A 28 7.79 19.53 1.88
C LEU A 28 8.75 20.21 2.87
N ALA A 29 8.28 20.53 4.08
CA ALA A 29 9.12 21.11 5.13
C ALA A 29 10.22 20.13 5.58
N ALA A 30 9.92 18.83 5.67
CA ALA A 30 10.92 17.80 5.93
C ALA A 30 11.90 17.67 4.76
N TYR A 31 11.39 17.55 3.53
CA TYR A 31 12.23 17.42 2.32
C TYR A 31 13.20 18.59 2.15
N ALA A 32 12.76 19.81 2.42
CA ALA A 32 13.57 21.01 2.29
C ALA A 32 14.85 20.95 3.13
N LYS A 33 14.85 20.28 4.29
CA LYS A 33 16.03 20.12 5.15
C LYS A 33 17.13 19.28 4.49
N TYR A 34 16.73 18.30 3.67
CA TYR A 34 17.65 17.43 2.92
C TYR A 34 17.94 17.93 1.50
N SER A 35 17.33 19.05 1.10
CA SER A 35 17.48 19.64 -0.24
C SER A 35 17.99 21.09 -0.24
N MET A 36 18.39 21.61 0.92
CA MET A 36 18.76 23.02 1.10
C MET A 36 20.14 23.37 0.53
N GLU A 37 21.13 22.50 0.78
CA GLU A 37 22.53 22.73 0.38
C GLU A 37 22.95 21.89 -0.84
N HIS A 38 22.25 20.77 -1.05
CA HIS A 38 22.49 19.80 -2.11
C HIS A 38 21.17 19.12 -2.47
N ASP A 39 21.09 18.46 -3.63
CA ASP A 39 19.93 17.63 -3.95
C ASP A 39 19.85 16.43 -3.01
N MET A 40 18.67 16.12 -2.50
CA MET A 40 18.44 14.92 -1.68
C MET A 40 18.83 13.65 -2.45
N THR A 41 19.57 12.76 -1.78
CA THR A 41 20.05 11.50 -2.35
C THR A 41 19.44 10.29 -1.66
N THR A 42 19.70 9.10 -2.19
CA THR A 42 19.28 7.83 -1.59
C THR A 42 19.85 7.58 -0.19
N ASN A 43 20.97 8.23 0.17
CA ASN A 43 21.55 8.12 1.51
C ASN A 43 20.72 8.87 2.56
N ASP A 44 20.05 9.94 2.16
CA ASP A 44 19.28 10.84 3.04
C ASP A 44 17.88 10.29 3.33
N LEU A 45 17.44 9.29 2.55
CA LEU A 45 16.08 8.77 2.54
C LEU A 45 15.65 8.18 3.90
N THR A 46 16.57 7.50 4.59
CA THR A 46 16.27 6.88 5.89
C THR A 46 16.03 7.95 6.94
N ASP A 47 16.92 8.94 7.02
CA ASP A 47 16.83 10.04 7.99
C ASP A 47 15.57 10.89 7.73
N TYR A 48 15.26 11.14 6.46
CA TYR A 48 14.01 11.78 6.05
C TYR A 48 12.77 11.04 6.56
N PHE A 49 12.68 9.72 6.37
CA PHE A 49 11.52 8.95 6.82
C PHE A 49 11.41 8.88 8.33
N ASP A 50 12.54 8.77 9.03
CA ASP A 50 12.59 8.78 10.48
C ASP A 50 12.17 10.16 11.04
N GLU A 51 12.48 11.26 10.35
CA GLU A 51 12.09 12.62 10.75
C GLU A 51 10.58 12.86 10.66
N ILE A 52 9.93 12.37 9.61
CA ILE A 52 8.46 12.37 9.50
C ILE A 52 7.81 11.27 10.35
N GLN A 53 8.59 10.60 11.21
CA GLN A 53 8.17 9.58 12.17
C GLN A 53 7.53 8.35 11.51
N LEU A 54 7.93 8.03 10.28
CA LEU A 54 7.39 6.89 9.55
C LEU A 54 8.10 5.60 10.00
N PRO A 55 7.38 4.58 10.51
CA PRO A 55 8.01 3.37 11.01
C PRO A 55 8.84 2.64 9.94
N SER A 56 10.06 2.23 10.31
CA SER A 56 10.98 1.55 9.37
C SER A 56 10.46 0.26 8.74
N LYS A 57 9.47 -0.40 9.35
CA LYS A 57 8.80 -1.57 8.73
C LYS A 57 8.12 -1.22 7.41
N TRP A 58 7.75 0.04 7.21
CA TRP A 58 7.00 0.51 6.05
C TRP A 58 7.87 1.03 4.93
N TYR A 59 8.75 1.99 5.21
CA TYR A 59 9.56 2.54 4.13
C TYR A 59 10.57 1.53 3.57
N LYS A 60 10.96 0.50 4.35
CA LYS A 60 11.80 -0.61 3.84
C LYS A 60 11.10 -1.50 2.82
N MET A 61 9.77 -1.41 2.69
CA MET A 61 9.03 -2.11 1.64
C MET A 61 9.13 -1.40 0.29
N ILE A 62 9.55 -0.14 0.27
CA ILE A 62 9.64 0.65 -0.95
C ILE A 62 10.98 0.37 -1.64
N PRO A 63 10.96 -0.08 -2.91
CA PRO A 63 12.18 -0.14 -3.69
C PRO A 63 12.71 1.27 -3.94
N VAL A 64 13.91 1.59 -3.45
CA VAL A 64 14.54 2.92 -3.60
C VAL A 64 14.58 3.39 -5.06
N LYS A 65 14.76 2.46 -6.00
CA LYS A 65 14.71 2.72 -7.45
C LYS A 65 13.42 3.39 -7.93
N ASP A 66 12.32 3.22 -7.20
CA ASP A 66 11.01 3.78 -7.53
C ASP A 66 10.88 5.22 -7.02
N LEU A 67 11.82 5.71 -6.22
CA LEU A 67 11.85 7.07 -5.66
C LEU A 67 12.89 7.98 -6.33
N VAL A 68 13.84 7.42 -7.09
CA VAL A 68 14.90 8.21 -7.73
C VAL A 68 14.51 8.71 -9.12
N VAL A 69 15.19 9.77 -9.57
CA VAL A 69 15.24 10.15 -10.97
C VAL A 69 16.02 9.07 -11.75
N GLU A 70 15.48 8.65 -12.89
CA GLU A 70 16.01 7.52 -13.67
C GLU A 70 17.49 7.73 -14.03
N GLY A 71 18.30 6.71 -13.74
CA GLY A 71 19.75 6.75 -13.99
C GLY A 71 20.57 7.55 -12.98
N THR A 72 19.97 8.02 -11.88
CA THR A 72 20.64 8.83 -10.85
C THR A 72 20.47 8.24 -9.44
N GLN A 73 21.10 8.90 -8.46
CA GLN A 73 20.86 8.67 -7.02
C GLN A 73 20.05 9.81 -6.38
N ILE A 74 19.54 10.74 -7.20
CA ILE A 74 18.80 11.92 -6.73
C ILE A 74 17.34 11.52 -6.55
N ILE A 75 16.77 11.92 -5.41
CA ILE A 75 15.36 11.67 -5.10
C ILE A 75 14.48 12.54 -5.99
N ASN A 76 13.46 11.94 -6.57
CA ASN A 76 12.41 12.65 -7.28
C ASN A 76 11.34 13.09 -6.27
N LEU A 77 11.17 14.40 -6.11
CA LEU A 77 10.23 14.98 -5.15
C LEU A 77 8.79 14.49 -5.35
N ASP A 78 8.28 14.49 -6.58
CA ASP A 78 6.89 14.07 -6.85
C ASP A 78 6.66 12.61 -6.45
N LYS A 79 7.65 11.74 -6.73
CA LYS A 79 7.60 10.33 -6.34
C LYS A 79 7.69 10.16 -4.83
N LEU A 80 8.57 10.91 -4.16
CA LEU A 80 8.71 10.89 -2.70
C LEU A 80 7.41 11.33 -2.01
N LEU A 81 6.82 12.43 -2.50
CA LEU A 81 5.60 13.03 -1.95
C LEU A 81 4.42 12.05 -2.07
N GLN A 82 4.18 11.51 -3.26
CA GLN A 82 3.13 10.52 -3.48
C GLN A 82 3.35 9.25 -2.66
N CYS A 83 4.58 8.74 -2.64
CA CYS A 83 4.91 7.53 -1.92
C CYS A 83 4.70 7.70 -0.41
N THR A 84 5.15 8.81 0.16
CA THR A 84 4.97 9.13 1.57
C THR A 84 3.48 9.21 1.91
N TYR A 85 2.68 9.87 1.08
CA TYR A 85 1.23 9.94 1.31
C TYR A 85 0.55 8.56 1.19
N HIS A 86 0.92 7.73 0.22
CA HIS A 86 0.41 6.37 0.11
C HIS A 86 0.77 5.50 1.31
N LEU A 87 1.97 5.66 1.87
CA LEU A 87 2.35 4.97 3.10
C LEU A 87 1.46 5.38 4.28
N LEU A 88 1.16 6.68 4.42
CA LEU A 88 0.26 7.17 5.48
C LEU A 88 -1.14 6.57 5.34
N ILE A 89 -1.70 6.58 4.13
CA ILE A 89 -3.00 5.92 3.86
C ILE A 89 -2.91 4.42 4.20
N PHE A 90 -1.85 3.75 3.77
CA PHE A 90 -1.69 2.33 4.03
C PHE A 90 -1.59 2.04 5.53
N MET A 91 -0.90 2.87 6.30
CA MET A 91 -0.81 2.77 7.75
C MET A 91 -2.16 2.89 8.43
N ASP A 92 -2.97 3.86 8.03
CA ASP A 92 -4.33 4.06 8.57
C ASP A 92 -5.26 2.87 8.27
N ASN A 93 -4.94 2.09 7.23
CA ASN A 93 -5.76 1.00 6.75
C ASN A 93 -5.13 -0.39 6.95
N GLU A 94 -3.96 -0.50 7.62
CA GLU A 94 -3.22 -1.78 7.77
C GLU A 94 -4.14 -2.88 8.33
N GLU A 95 -4.83 -2.58 9.43
CA GLU A 95 -5.67 -3.55 10.11
C GLU A 95 -6.84 -4.02 9.24
N ILE A 96 -7.49 -3.09 8.52
CA ILE A 96 -8.61 -3.41 7.62
C ILE A 96 -8.13 -4.27 6.46
N ILE A 97 -6.98 -3.94 5.87
CA ILE A 97 -6.36 -4.72 4.80
C ILE A 97 -6.05 -6.13 5.29
N ASP A 98 -5.50 -6.27 6.50
CA ASP A 98 -5.20 -7.57 7.10
C ASP A 98 -6.46 -8.39 7.37
N GLN A 99 -7.53 -7.78 7.88
CA GLN A 99 -8.83 -8.45 8.09
C GLN A 99 -9.45 -8.92 6.77
N LEU A 100 -9.43 -8.07 5.73
CA LEU A 100 -9.94 -8.44 4.41
C LEU A 100 -9.12 -9.56 3.78
N TRP A 101 -7.80 -9.50 3.93
CA TRP A 101 -6.90 -10.53 3.43
C TRP A 101 -7.12 -11.86 4.16
N ASP A 102 -7.26 -11.85 5.48
CA ASP A 102 -7.58 -13.04 6.29
C ASP A 102 -8.88 -13.70 5.82
N LEU A 103 -9.92 -12.92 5.56
CA LEU A 103 -11.18 -13.44 5.03
C LEU A 103 -10.97 -14.19 3.70
N VAL A 104 -10.16 -13.65 2.79
CA VAL A 104 -9.85 -14.30 1.51
C VAL A 104 -9.04 -15.58 1.71
N ILE A 105 -8.03 -15.55 2.59
CA ILE A 105 -7.20 -16.72 2.91
C ILE A 105 -8.05 -17.83 3.51
N ASN A 106 -8.93 -17.51 4.45
CA ASN A 106 -9.85 -18.46 5.08
C ASN A 106 -10.84 -19.03 4.07
N ALA A 107 -11.46 -18.19 3.24
CA ALA A 107 -12.43 -18.60 2.23
C ALA A 107 -11.81 -19.50 1.14
N SER A 108 -10.51 -19.34 0.87
CA SER A 108 -9.77 -20.19 -0.07
C SER A 108 -9.33 -21.54 0.51
N GLY A 109 -9.36 -21.70 1.85
CA GLY A 109 -8.84 -22.88 2.57
C GLY A 109 -7.31 -22.93 2.67
N ARG A 110 -6.63 -21.84 2.30
CA ARG A 110 -5.16 -21.79 2.23
C ARG A 110 -4.52 -21.82 3.62
N ASN A 111 -5.19 -21.26 4.62
CA ASN A 111 -4.83 -21.36 6.03
C ASN A 111 -4.78 -22.82 6.52
N VAL A 112 -5.66 -23.70 6.03
CA VAL A 112 -5.69 -25.11 6.42
C VAL A 112 -4.57 -25.90 5.73
N GLU A 113 -4.33 -25.63 4.44
CA GLU A 113 -3.26 -26.28 3.68
C GLU A 113 -1.86 -25.85 4.17
N PHE A 114 -1.71 -24.60 4.64
CA PHE A 114 -0.44 -24.00 5.05
C PHE A 114 -0.56 -23.27 6.39
N PRO A 115 -0.73 -23.98 7.52
CA PRO A 115 -1.08 -23.39 8.82
C PRO A 115 0.05 -22.58 9.49
N ASN A 116 1.29 -22.75 9.03
CA ASN A 116 2.47 -22.10 9.62
C ASN A 116 2.97 -20.91 8.77
N VAL A 117 2.21 -20.47 7.77
CA VAL A 117 2.57 -19.32 6.92
C VAL A 117 1.96 -18.06 7.53
N ASP A 118 2.78 -17.00 7.65
CA ASP A 118 2.27 -15.70 8.11
C ASP A 118 1.20 -15.19 7.16
N LEU A 119 0.15 -14.56 7.69
CA LEU A 119 -1.00 -14.04 6.93
C LEU A 119 -0.58 -13.29 5.65
N LYS A 120 0.33 -12.31 5.78
CA LYS A 120 0.85 -11.46 4.68
C LYS A 120 1.72 -12.20 3.66
N LYS A 121 2.13 -13.45 3.93
CA LYS A 121 3.00 -14.27 3.08
C LYS A 121 2.26 -15.36 2.31
N HIS A 122 0.94 -15.49 2.52
CA HIS A 122 0.15 -16.40 1.71
C HIS A 122 0.15 -15.95 0.24
N VAL A 123 0.32 -16.91 -0.66
CA VAL A 123 0.21 -16.70 -2.10
C VAL A 123 -0.98 -17.51 -2.60
N LEU A 124 -1.87 -16.84 -3.36
CA LEU A 124 -3.07 -17.43 -3.93
C LEU A 124 -2.86 -17.77 -5.40
N SER A 125 -3.19 -19.00 -5.76
CA SER A 125 -3.36 -19.40 -7.15
C SER A 125 -4.74 -19.01 -7.67
N ILE A 126 -4.93 -19.10 -8.99
CA ILE A 126 -6.25 -18.89 -9.62
C ILE A 126 -7.32 -19.82 -9.01
N LYS A 127 -6.95 -21.06 -8.68
CA LYS A 127 -7.87 -22.03 -8.06
C LYS A 127 -8.30 -21.60 -6.66
N ASP A 128 -7.39 -21.00 -5.91
CA ASP A 128 -7.67 -20.51 -4.55
C ASP A 128 -8.64 -19.32 -4.58
N LEU A 129 -8.47 -18.42 -5.57
CA LEU A 129 -9.39 -17.31 -5.81
C LEU A 129 -10.78 -17.80 -6.26
N GLN A 130 -10.85 -18.84 -7.09
CA GLN A 130 -12.12 -19.46 -7.48
C GLN A 130 -12.86 -20.07 -6.28
N LYS A 131 -12.13 -20.74 -5.37
CA LYS A 131 -12.70 -21.27 -4.13
C LYS A 131 -13.23 -20.13 -3.25
N ALA A 132 -12.42 -19.10 -3.00
CA ALA A 132 -12.82 -17.95 -2.19
C ALA A 132 -14.07 -17.24 -2.75
N SER A 133 -14.13 -17.05 -4.07
CA SER A 133 -15.31 -16.47 -4.75
C SER A 133 -16.56 -17.32 -4.58
N THR A 134 -16.43 -18.65 -4.68
CA THR A 134 -17.55 -19.59 -4.47
C THR A 134 -18.05 -19.55 -3.02
N SER A 135 -17.14 -19.53 -2.05
CA SER A 135 -17.47 -19.42 -0.62
C SER A 135 -18.20 -18.10 -0.30
N ALA A 136 -17.75 -16.98 -0.88
CA ALA A 136 -18.40 -15.68 -0.72
C ALA A 136 -19.78 -15.62 -1.41
N GLY A 137 -19.98 -16.34 -2.52
CA GLY A 137 -21.27 -16.46 -3.20
C GLY A 137 -22.29 -17.34 -2.46
N LEU A 138 -21.83 -18.31 -1.67
CA LEU A 138 -22.70 -19.20 -0.89
C LEU A 138 -23.40 -18.50 0.29
N GLU A 139 -22.77 -17.49 0.90
CA GLU A 139 -23.43 -16.72 1.98
C GLU A 139 -24.63 -15.89 1.47
N GLN A 140 -24.60 -15.40 0.23
CA GLN A 140 -25.75 -14.70 -0.36
C GLN A 140 -26.94 -15.63 -0.66
N ALA A 141 -26.70 -16.94 -0.80
CA ALA A 141 -27.75 -17.93 -1.08
C ALA A 141 -28.47 -18.43 0.19
N HIS A 142 -27.86 -18.27 1.37
CA HIS A 142 -28.40 -18.77 2.64
C HIS A 142 -29.03 -17.69 3.55
N GLY A 143 -28.95 -16.40 3.17
CA GLY A 143 -29.61 -15.29 3.87
C GLY A 143 -30.95 -14.90 3.26
N SER A 144 -31.94 -15.79 3.26
CA SER A 144 -33.35 -15.49 2.97
C SER A 144 -34.25 -16.55 3.59
N THR A 145 -34.47 -16.46 4.90
CA THR A 145 -35.64 -17.04 5.59
C THR A 145 -36.11 -16.08 6.66
#